data_AF-A0A7X6Y8T6-F1
#
_entry.id   AF-A0A7X6Y8T6-F1
#
_cell.length_a   1.000
_cell.length_b   1.000
_cell.length_c   1.000
_cell.angle_alpha   90.00
_cell.angle_beta   90.00
_cell.angle_gamma   90.00
#
_symmetry.space_group_name_H-M   'P 1'
#
loop_
_entity.id
_entity.type
_entity.pdbx_description
1 polymer ?
#
loop_
_entity_poly.entity_id
_entity_poly.type
_entity_poly.pdbx_seq_one_letter_code
_entity_poly.pdbx_strand_id
1 'polypeptide(L)'
;MGQKILTIVVIVCIVLGGGYYAYQQLIPPPEQEVQGPVYSTKPVTRGDISVGVEVVGSLNPTSGGGIQVPGYRGGGGASTSYVIEEVLVKEGDEVKKDQLLVRLKAPELETQIKNLERRISEQKAEIASL
;
A
#
# COMPACT_ATOMS: atom_id res chain seq x y z
N MET A 1 -71.21 54.51 69.01
CA MET A 1 -70.95 53.20 68.36
C MET A 1 -69.91 53.25 67.23
N GLY A 2 -69.65 54.39 66.56
CA GLY A 2 -68.72 54.44 65.41
C GLY A 2 -67.24 54.15 65.71
N GLN A 3 -66.73 54.53 66.89
CA GLN A 3 -65.31 54.32 67.22
C GLN A 3 -64.91 52.84 67.30
N LYS A 4 -65.81 51.95 67.78
CA LYS A 4 -65.53 50.51 67.88
C LYS A 4 -65.47 49.83 66.50
N ILE A 5 -66.27 50.31 65.55
CA ILE A 5 -66.32 49.78 64.17
C ILE A 5 -65.05 50.19 63.42
N LEU A 6 -64.57 51.42 63.61
CA LEU A 6 -63.32 51.90 63.00
C LEU A 6 -62.11 51.06 63.45
N THR A 7 -62.01 50.74 64.74
CA THR A 7 -60.91 49.92 65.27
C THR A 7 -60.92 48.49 64.70
N ILE A 8 -62.10 47.89 64.53
CA ILE A 8 -62.23 46.55 63.96
C ILE A 8 -61.79 46.54 62.48
N VAL A 9 -62.18 47.55 61.70
CA VAL A 9 -61.77 47.66 60.28
C VAL A 9 -60.25 47.79 60.15
N VAL A 10 -59.60 48.58 61.00
CA VAL A 10 -58.14 48.74 60.99
C VAL A 10 -57.43 47.43 61.30
N ILE A 11 -57.89 46.67 62.30
CA ILE A 11 -57.31 45.37 62.65
C ILE A 11 -57.47 44.38 61.49
N VAL A 12 -58.64 44.33 60.86
CA VAL A 12 -58.89 43.45 59.71
C VAL A 12 -57.99 43.80 58.53
N CYS A 13 -57.77 45.08 58.23
CA CYS A 13 -56.82 45.51 57.20
C CYS A 13 -55.38 45.09 57.50
N ILE A 14 -54.94 45.15 58.76
CA ILE A 14 -53.59 44.72 59.16
C ILE A 14 -53.44 43.20 59.03
N VAL A 15 -54.44 42.43 59.44
CA VAL A 15 -54.39 40.96 59.37
C VAL A 15 -54.44 40.46 57.92
N LEU A 16 -55.31 41.04 57.08
CA LEU A 16 -55.40 40.66 55.67
C LEU A 16 -54.18 41.15 54.88
N GLY A 17 -53.72 42.38 55.13
CA GLY A 17 -52.53 42.92 54.47
C GLY A 17 -51.25 42.17 54.89
N GLY A 18 -51.08 41.93 56.18
CA GLY A 18 -49.95 41.16 56.72
C GLY A 18 -49.96 39.71 56.30
N GLY A 19 -51.14 39.06 56.29
CA GLY A 19 -51.31 37.70 55.82
C GLY A 19 -51.02 37.55 54.32
N TYR A 20 -51.49 38.49 53.49
CA TYR A 20 -51.22 38.49 52.05
C TYR A 20 -49.74 38.70 51.73
N TYR A 21 -49.08 39.63 52.44
CA TYR A 21 -47.66 39.89 52.27
C TYR A 21 -46.80 38.69 52.68
N ALA A 22 -47.12 38.05 53.81
CA ALA A 22 -46.45 36.83 54.23
C ALA A 22 -46.65 35.68 53.22
N TYR A 23 -47.86 35.53 52.67
CA TYR A 23 -48.17 34.49 51.69
C TYR A 23 -47.34 34.64 50.40
N GLN A 24 -47.18 35.87 49.89
CA GLN A 24 -46.31 36.10 48.72
C GLN A 24 -44.83 35.86 49.03
N GLN A 25 -44.36 36.15 50.24
CA GLN A 25 -42.94 36.01 50.58
C GLN A 25 -42.53 34.56 50.93
N LEU A 26 -43.47 33.75 51.44
CA LEU A 26 -43.23 32.36 51.84
C LEU A 26 -43.49 31.34 50.72
N ILE A 27 -44.12 31.74 49.61
CA ILE A 27 -44.27 30.86 48.44
C ILE A 27 -43.08 31.08 47.52
N PRO A 28 -42.10 30.15 47.51
CA PRO A 28 -41.05 30.19 46.51
C PRO A 28 -41.67 30.21 45.11
N PRO A 29 -41.17 31.06 44.20
CA PRO A 29 -41.59 31.07 42.81
C PRO A 29 -41.54 29.64 42.25
N PRO A 30 -42.50 29.23 41.40
CA PRO A 30 -42.48 27.89 40.80
C PRO A 30 -41.12 27.67 40.15
N GLU A 31 -40.47 26.55 40.49
CA GLU A 31 -39.15 26.19 39.97
C GLU A 31 -39.18 26.31 38.44
N GLN A 32 -38.35 27.21 37.91
CA GLN A 32 -38.17 27.37 36.47
C GLN A 32 -37.73 26.02 35.92
N GLU A 33 -38.52 25.49 34.99
CA GLU A 33 -38.26 24.24 34.28
C GLU A 33 -36.79 24.21 33.87
N VAL A 34 -36.05 23.29 34.50
CA VAL A 34 -34.63 23.09 34.25
C VAL A 34 -34.48 22.80 32.76
N GLN A 35 -33.94 23.77 32.01
CA GLN A 35 -33.61 23.58 30.61
C GLN A 35 -32.68 22.38 30.53
N GLY A 36 -33.19 21.29 29.94
CA GLY A 36 -32.45 20.05 29.77
C GLY A 36 -31.13 20.27 29.03
N PRO A 37 -30.24 19.25 29.04
CA PRO A 37 -28.90 19.37 28.48
C PRO A 37 -28.95 19.87 27.02
N VAL A 38 -28.21 20.95 26.75
CA VAL A 38 -28.13 21.56 25.41
C VAL A 38 -27.20 20.69 24.55
N TYR A 39 -27.78 19.96 23.60
CA TYR A 39 -27.03 19.13 22.65
C TYR A 39 -26.62 19.94 21.42
N SER A 40 -25.33 20.05 21.16
CA SER A 40 -24.80 20.58 19.90
C SER A 40 -24.71 19.45 18.87
N THR A 41 -25.71 19.31 18.00
CA THR A 41 -25.74 18.31 16.93
C THR A 41 -25.40 18.93 15.57
N LYS A 42 -24.89 18.12 14.64
CA LYS A 42 -24.62 18.52 13.26
C LYS A 42 -25.40 17.60 12.30
N PRO A 43 -26.09 18.14 11.28
CA PRO A 43 -26.81 17.32 10.31
C PRO A 43 -25.84 16.47 9.50
N VAL A 44 -26.17 15.19 9.32
CA VAL A 44 -25.39 14.25 8.52
C VAL A 44 -25.81 14.39 7.06
N THR A 45 -24.86 14.64 6.17
CA THR A 45 -25.07 14.69 4.72
C THR A 45 -24.59 13.38 4.09
N ARG A 46 -25.42 12.77 3.23
CA ARG A 46 -25.01 11.61 2.44
C ARG A 46 -24.17 12.06 1.26
N GLY A 47 -23.04 11.43 1.08
CA GLY A 47 -22.14 11.61 -0.06
C GLY A 47 -21.31 10.35 -0.26
N ASP A 48 -20.70 10.22 -1.42
CA ASP A 48 -19.86 9.07 -1.74
C ASP A 48 -18.47 9.26 -1.13
N ILE A 49 -17.92 8.19 -0.54
CA ILE A 49 -16.58 8.19 0.04
C ILE A 49 -15.73 7.25 -0.81
N SER A 50 -14.72 7.79 -1.48
CA SER A 50 -13.70 6.99 -2.16
C SER A 50 -12.54 6.73 -1.21
N VAL A 51 -12.34 5.46 -0.86
CA VAL A 51 -11.21 5.01 -0.05
C VAL A 51 -10.20 4.35 -0.99
N GLY A 52 -9.02 4.95 -1.11
CA GLY A 52 -7.87 4.37 -1.81
C GLY A 52 -6.85 3.80 -0.81
N VAL A 53 -6.07 2.82 -1.24
CA VAL A 53 -4.91 2.33 -0.51
C VAL A 53 -3.67 2.68 -1.31
N GLU A 54 -2.74 3.42 -0.70
CA GLU A 54 -1.44 3.71 -1.29
C GLU A 54 -0.45 2.62 -0.87
N VAL A 55 0.22 2.03 -1.86
CA VAL A 55 1.21 0.98 -1.63
C VAL A 55 2.56 1.45 -2.16
N VAL A 56 3.56 1.39 -1.30
CA VAL A 56 4.97 1.59 -1.66
C VAL A 56 5.67 0.24 -1.71
N GLY A 57 6.42 -0.01 -2.78
CA GLY A 57 7.15 -1.24 -3.00
C GLY A 57 8.32 -1.05 -3.95
N SER A 58 9.31 -1.93 -3.87
CA SER A 58 10.42 -1.95 -4.82
C SER A 58 9.98 -2.56 -6.15
N LEU A 59 10.44 -1.97 -7.25
CA LEU A 59 10.26 -2.54 -8.58
C LEU A 59 11.35 -3.58 -8.83
N ASN A 60 10.96 -4.81 -9.12
CA ASN A 60 11.88 -5.88 -9.52
C ASN A 60 11.69 -6.19 -11.01
N PRO A 61 12.76 -6.54 -11.73
CA PRO A 61 12.65 -6.95 -13.12
C PRO A 61 11.88 -8.28 -13.22
N THR A 62 11.02 -8.41 -14.22
CA THR A 62 10.25 -9.65 -14.49
C THR A 62 11.16 -10.84 -14.82
N SER A 63 12.32 -10.57 -15.42
CA SER A 63 13.31 -11.57 -15.76
C SER A 63 14.70 -10.95 -15.71
N GLY A 64 15.66 -11.70 -15.17
CA GLY A 64 17.05 -11.29 -15.07
C GLY A 64 17.96 -12.49 -15.17
N GLY A 65 19.19 -12.27 -15.61
CA GLY A 65 20.18 -13.32 -15.77
C GLY A 65 21.52 -12.77 -16.26
N GLY A 66 22.53 -13.61 -16.25
CA GLY A 66 23.84 -13.33 -16.82
C GLY A 66 24.08 -14.13 -18.09
N ILE A 67 24.91 -13.60 -18.99
CA ILE A 67 25.38 -14.33 -20.16
C ILE A 67 26.52 -15.26 -19.71
N GLN A 68 26.43 -16.55 -20.04
CA GLN A 68 27.46 -17.54 -19.76
C GLN A 68 27.91 -18.20 -21.06
N VAL A 69 29.21 -18.51 -21.15
CA VAL A 69 29.74 -19.23 -22.29
C VAL A 69 29.24 -20.69 -22.30
N PRO A 70 28.95 -21.27 -23.49
CA PRO A 70 28.63 -22.69 -23.61
C PRO A 70 29.74 -23.57 -23.03
N GLY A 71 29.39 -24.73 -22.47
CA GLY A 71 30.35 -25.67 -21.87
C GLY A 71 30.57 -25.53 -20.36
N TYR A 72 30.05 -24.46 -19.72
CA TYR A 72 30.12 -24.29 -18.27
C TYR A 72 29.03 -25.08 -17.50
N ARG A 73 28.03 -25.64 -18.19
CA ARG A 73 26.88 -26.29 -17.54
C ARG A 73 27.22 -27.73 -17.14
N GLY A 74 27.71 -27.89 -15.92
CA GLY A 74 27.78 -29.18 -15.22
C GLY A 74 29.17 -29.79 -15.12
N GLY A 75 30.03 -29.22 -14.27
CA GLY A 75 31.08 -29.89 -13.47
C GLY A 75 32.17 -30.75 -14.15
N GLY A 76 32.05 -31.07 -15.43
CA GLY A 76 32.93 -31.97 -16.18
C GLY A 76 33.09 -31.57 -17.64
N GLY A 77 32.69 -30.35 -18.01
CA GLY A 77 32.92 -29.80 -19.33
C GLY A 77 34.39 -29.48 -19.51
N ALA A 78 35.00 -30.06 -20.55
CA ALA A 78 36.35 -29.73 -20.99
C ALA A 78 36.57 -28.22 -20.93
N SER A 79 37.60 -27.80 -20.19
CA SER A 79 38.03 -26.41 -20.03
C SER A 79 38.49 -25.85 -21.38
N THR A 80 37.54 -25.58 -22.26
CA THR A 80 37.81 -24.99 -23.57
C THR A 80 38.08 -23.52 -23.35
N SER A 81 39.23 -23.05 -23.79
CA SER A 81 39.54 -21.63 -23.76
C SER A 81 38.76 -20.90 -24.85
N TYR A 82 37.98 -19.90 -24.45
CA TYR A 82 37.25 -19.03 -25.36
C TYR A 82 37.89 -17.65 -25.37
N VAL A 83 38.15 -17.11 -26.56
CA VAL A 83 38.63 -15.75 -26.77
C VAL A 83 37.50 -14.94 -27.40
N ILE A 84 37.24 -13.73 -26.89
CA ILE A 84 36.26 -12.82 -27.49
C ILE A 84 36.84 -12.29 -28.80
N GLU A 85 36.14 -12.55 -29.91
CA GLU A 85 36.52 -12.06 -31.24
C GLU A 85 35.83 -10.73 -31.54
N GLU A 86 34.52 -10.65 -31.31
CA GLU A 86 33.71 -9.48 -31.66
C GLU A 86 32.54 -9.32 -30.69
N VAL A 87 32.26 -8.08 -30.27
CA VAL A 87 31.09 -7.72 -29.47
C VAL A 87 30.15 -6.88 -30.34
N LEU A 88 28.90 -7.33 -30.49
CA LEU A 88 27.93 -6.77 -31.44
C LEU A 88 26.86 -5.90 -30.79
N VAL A 89 26.91 -5.73 -29.46
CA VAL A 89 25.92 -4.99 -28.67
C VAL A 89 26.60 -4.04 -27.70
N LYS A 90 25.94 -2.91 -27.39
CA LYS A 90 26.42 -1.94 -26.41
C LYS A 90 25.63 -2.05 -25.11
N GLU A 91 26.21 -1.51 -24.06
CA GLU A 91 25.54 -1.42 -22.76
C GLU A 91 24.28 -0.55 -22.89
N GLY A 92 23.15 -1.08 -22.39
CA GLY A 92 21.85 -0.41 -22.46
C GLY A 92 21.02 -0.72 -23.72
N ASP A 93 21.57 -1.45 -24.69
CA ASP A 93 20.80 -1.87 -25.86
C ASP A 93 19.73 -2.90 -25.51
N GLU A 94 18.58 -2.81 -26.18
CA GLU A 94 17.54 -3.83 -26.12
C GLU A 94 17.97 -5.05 -26.95
N VAL A 95 18.00 -6.23 -26.31
CA VAL A 95 18.37 -7.49 -26.94
C VAL A 95 17.21 -8.47 -26.94
N LYS A 96 17.07 -9.22 -28.04
CA LYS A 96 16.04 -10.25 -28.20
C LYS A 96 16.59 -11.63 -27.88
N LYS A 97 15.68 -12.56 -27.58
CA LYS A 97 16.02 -13.97 -27.43
C LYS A 97 16.68 -14.48 -28.73
N ASP A 98 17.74 -15.27 -28.57
CA ASP A 98 18.52 -15.87 -29.66
C ASP A 98 19.25 -14.86 -30.56
N GLN A 99 19.35 -13.60 -30.15
CA GLN A 99 20.18 -12.60 -30.82
C GLN A 99 21.67 -12.89 -30.60
N LEU A 100 22.47 -12.75 -31.65
CA LEU A 100 23.92 -12.86 -31.55
C LEU A 100 24.48 -11.61 -30.83
N LEU A 101 25.01 -11.82 -29.63
CA LEU A 101 25.57 -10.75 -28.79
C LEU A 101 27.10 -10.64 -28.94
N VAL A 102 27.78 -11.78 -28.92
CA VAL A 102 29.24 -11.88 -28.91
C VAL A 102 29.67 -13.05 -29.77
N ARG A 103 30.71 -12.86 -30.58
CA ARG A 103 31.40 -13.93 -31.29
C ARG A 103 32.60 -14.38 -30.48
N LEU A 104 32.68 -15.68 -30.21
CA LEU A 104 33.76 -16.30 -29.48
C LEU A 104 34.57 -17.18 -30.43
N LYS A 105 35.89 -17.13 -30.31
CA LYS A 105 36.82 -18.01 -31.01
C LYS A 105 37.39 -19.05 -30.03
N ALA A 106 37.41 -20.30 -30.46
CA ALA A 106 37.94 -21.43 -29.68
C ALA A 106 38.91 -22.26 -30.54
N PRO A 107 40.22 -21.94 -30.52
CA PRO A 107 41.21 -22.61 -31.38
C PRO A 107 41.33 -24.11 -31.11
N GLU A 108 41.14 -24.49 -29.85
CA GLU A 108 41.22 -25.89 -29.39
C GLU A 108 40.06 -26.73 -29.92
N LEU A 109 38.84 -26.15 -29.97
CA LEU A 109 37.65 -26.84 -30.49
C LEU A 109 37.77 -27.11 -31.99
N GLU A 110 38.28 -26.14 -32.76
CA GLU A 110 38.47 -26.30 -34.20
C GLU A 110 39.42 -27.47 -34.51
N THR A 111 40.51 -27.56 -33.75
CA THR A 111 41.48 -28.67 -33.87
C THR A 111 40.86 -30.02 -33.51
N GLN A 112 40.05 -30.07 -32.45
CA GLN A 112 39.36 -31.29 -32.01
C GLN A 112 38.33 -31.75 -33.04
N ILE A 113 37.54 -30.84 -33.59
CA ILE A 113 36.55 -31.13 -34.64
C ILE A 113 37.24 -31.75 -35.85
N LYS A 114 38.30 -31.12 -36.35
CA LYS A 114 39.06 -31.63 -37.51
C LYS A 114 39.63 -33.03 -37.27
N ASN A 115 40.14 -33.30 -36.07
CA ASN A 115 40.64 -34.61 -35.70
C ASN A 115 39.53 -35.67 -35.64
N LEU A 116 38.35 -35.32 -35.12
CA LEU A 116 37.19 -36.22 -35.07
C LEU A 116 36.63 -36.50 -36.46
N GLU A 117 36.52 -35.47 -37.32
CA GLU A 117 36.11 -35.62 -38.72
C GLU A 117 37.04 -36.55 -39.49
N ARG A 118 38.36 -36.41 -39.30
CA ARG A 118 39.35 -37.31 -39.90
C ARG A 118 39.11 -38.75 -39.46
N ARG A 119 38.94 -39.00 -38.16
CA ARG A 119 38.65 -40.35 -37.64
C ARG A 119 37.36 -40.93 -38.21
N ILE A 120 36.30 -40.13 -38.31
CA ILE A 120 35.03 -40.55 -38.90
C ILE A 120 35.22 -40.90 -40.37
N SER A 121 36.01 -40.12 -41.12
CA SER A 121 36.29 -40.39 -42.53
C SER A 121 37.09 -41.67 -42.75
N GLU A 122 38.11 -41.92 -41.92
CA GLU A 122 38.93 -43.14 -41.92
C GLU A 122 38.05 -44.36 -41.65
N GLN A 123 37.24 -44.33 -40.58
CA GLN A 123 36.33 -45.43 -40.24
C GLN A 123 35.29 -45.70 -41.32
N LYS A 124 34.75 -44.65 -41.96
CA LYS A 124 33.82 -44.83 -43.09
C LYS A 124 34.49 -45.50 -44.29
N ALA A 125 35.74 -45.15 -44.58
CA ALA A 125 36.50 -45.77 -45.67
C ALA A 125 36.80 -47.25 -45.36
N GLU A 126 37.17 -47.58 -44.11
CA GLU A 126 37.36 -48.96 -43.67
C GLU A 126 36.09 -49.79 -43.85
N ILE A 127 34.93 -49.30 -43.39
CA ILE A 127 33.65 -49.99 -43.54
C ILE A 127 33.24 -50.14 -45.01
N ALA A 128 33.48 -49.14 -45.85
CA ALA A 128 33.15 -49.20 -47.28
C ALA A 128 34.08 -50.13 -48.08
N SER A 129 35.25 -50.45 -47.53
CA SER A 129 36.22 -51.38 -48.13
C SER A 129 36.04 -52.85 -47.72
N LEU A 130 35.08 -53.12 -46.82
CA LEU A 130 34.61 -54.46 -46.43
C LEU A 130 33.44 -54.91 -47.31
#